data_AF-A0A1B8QT64-F1
#
_entry.id   AF-A0A1B8QT64-F1
#
_cell.length_a   1.000
_cell.length_b   1.000
_cell.length_c   1.000
_cell.angle_alpha   90.00
_cell.angle_beta   90.00
_cell.angle_gamma   90.00
#
_symmetry.space_group_name_H-M   'P 1'
#
loop_
_entity.id
_entity.type
_entity.pdbx_description
1 polymer ?
#
loop_
_entity_poly.entity_id
_entity_poly.type
_entity_poly.pdbx_seq_one_letter_code
_entity_poly.pdbx_strand_id
1 'polypeptide(L)'
;MISQSDIIKQREENMLQINLASALKRLYSNPDFVTVFKKYYGECYVLELVSNLALYDNKSVEYKETIKELNVISSFKKFLDTILTNGAMAENDLKELTAIPESEINYE
;
A
#
# COMPACT_ATOMS: atom_id res chain seq x y z
N MET A 1 -21.48 -23.68 9.38
CA MET A 1 -20.16 -24.34 9.32
C MET A 1 -19.39 -23.72 8.17
N ILE A 2 -18.12 -23.39 8.39
CA ILE A 2 -17.23 -22.80 7.38
C ILE A 2 -16.49 -23.94 6.69
N SER A 3 -16.34 -23.91 5.36
CA SER A 3 -15.56 -24.94 4.65
C SER A 3 -14.08 -24.83 4.97
N GLN A 4 -13.41 -25.96 5.20
CA GLN A 4 -11.96 -26.02 5.32
C GLN A 4 -11.25 -25.43 4.10
N SER A 5 -11.83 -25.57 2.90
CA SER A 5 -11.27 -24.99 1.67
C SER A 5 -11.26 -23.45 1.70
N ASP A 6 -12.33 -22.83 2.23
CA ASP A 6 -12.43 -21.38 2.39
C ASP A 6 -11.44 -20.86 3.44
N ILE A 7 -11.26 -21.60 4.54
CA ILE A 7 -10.28 -21.27 5.59
C ILE A 7 -8.86 -21.29 5.04
N ILE A 8 -8.52 -22.32 4.25
CA ILE A 8 -7.19 -22.44 3.62
C ILE A 8 -6.95 -21.27 2.67
N LYS A 9 -7.91 -20.98 1.78
CA LYS A 9 -7.80 -19.89 0.82
C LYS A 9 -7.64 -18.53 1.52
N GLN A 10 -8.46 -18.25 2.54
CA GLN A 10 -8.35 -17.01 3.30
C GLN A 10 -7.00 -16.88 4.02
N ARG A 11 -6.47 -18.00 4.56
CA ARG A 11 -5.15 -18.03 5.18
C ARG A 11 -4.04 -17.70 4.17
N GLU A 12 -4.10 -18.27 2.97
CA GLU A 12 -3.13 -17.99 1.90
C GLU A 12 -3.16 -16.52 1.48
N GLU A 13 -4.36 -15.95 1.30
CA GLU A 13 -4.56 -14.54 0.97
C GLU A 13 -4.02 -13.62 2.07
N ASN A 14 -4.32 -13.91 3.34
CA ASN A 14 -3.83 -13.14 4.47
C ASN A 14 -2.30 -13.20 4.59
N MET A 15 -1.71 -14.39 4.43
CA MET A 15 -0.25 -14.56 4.43
C MET A 15 0.42 -13.74 3.32
N LEU A 16 -0.18 -13.67 2.13
CA LEU A 16 0.31 -12.81 1.05
C LEU A 16 0.33 -11.33 1.45
N GLN A 17 -0.77 -10.82 2.03
CA GLN A 17 -0.84 -9.40 2.45
C GLN A 17 0.19 -9.06 3.52
N ILE A 18 0.40 -9.96 4.50
CA ILE A 18 1.42 -9.81 5.54
C ILE A 18 2.83 -9.77 4.95
N ASN A 19 3.11 -10.69 4.01
CA ASN A 19 4.41 -10.75 3.35
C ASN A 19 4.71 -9.49 2.54
N LEU A 20 3.71 -8.95 1.82
CA LEU A 20 3.83 -7.69 1.09
C LEU A 20 4.09 -6.51 2.02
N ALA A 21 3.33 -6.39 3.12
CA ALA A 21 3.54 -5.33 4.11
C ALA A 21 4.92 -5.43 4.77
N SER A 22 5.38 -6.65 5.10
CA SER A 22 6.71 -6.90 5.65
C SER A 22 7.83 -6.54 4.66
N ALA A 23 7.68 -6.89 3.38
CA ALA A 23 8.61 -6.47 2.33
C ALA A 23 8.68 -4.94 2.20
N LEU A 24 7.53 -4.26 2.22
CA LEU A 24 7.47 -2.79 2.16
C LEU A 24 8.11 -2.13 3.39
N LYS A 25 7.85 -2.64 4.60
CA LYS A 25 8.51 -2.16 5.84
C LYS A 25 10.03 -2.31 5.77
N ARG A 26 10.53 -3.43 5.23
CA ARG A 26 11.97 -3.63 5.00
C ARG A 26 12.54 -2.64 4.00
N LEU A 27 11.83 -2.40 2.89
CA LEU A 27 12.21 -1.39 1.90
C LEU A 27 12.29 0.02 2.53
N TYR A 28 11.32 0.39 3.38
CA TYR A 28 11.33 1.66 4.12
C TYR A 28 12.44 1.77 5.17
N SER A 29 13.02 0.65 5.58
CA SER A 29 14.18 0.61 6.48
C SER A 29 15.50 0.64 5.71
N ASN A 30 15.49 0.52 4.38
CA ASN A 30 16.69 0.60 3.55
C ASN A 30 17.11 2.07 3.37
N PRO A 31 18.31 2.47 3.79
CA PRO A 31 18.74 3.87 3.78
C PRO A 31 18.93 4.44 2.37
N ASP A 32 19.34 3.62 1.40
CA ASP A 32 19.49 4.04 0.00
C ASP A 32 18.13 4.31 -0.62
N PHE A 33 17.16 3.42 -0.40
CA PHE A 33 15.78 3.62 -0.83
C PHE A 33 15.18 4.86 -0.19
N VAL A 34 15.36 5.06 1.12
CA VAL A 34 14.90 6.26 1.82
C VAL A 34 15.52 7.50 1.23
N THR A 35 16.82 7.49 0.93
CA THR A 35 17.52 8.63 0.32
C THR A 35 16.98 8.92 -1.07
N VAL A 36 16.87 7.92 -1.95
CA VAL A 36 16.34 8.09 -3.31
C VAL A 36 14.88 8.55 -3.28
N PHE A 37 14.04 7.88 -2.50
CA PHE A 37 12.61 8.11 -2.52
C PHE A 37 12.19 9.35 -1.73
N LYS A 38 12.73 9.58 -0.52
CA LYS A 38 12.35 10.76 0.27
C LYS A 38 13.07 12.02 -0.21
N LYS A 39 14.38 11.95 -0.47
CA LYS A 39 15.16 13.15 -0.81
C LYS A 39 14.99 13.53 -2.28
N TYR A 40 15.30 12.62 -3.21
CA TYR A 40 15.27 12.99 -4.63
C TYR A 40 13.86 13.03 -5.20
N TYR A 41 13.04 12.02 -4.93
CA TYR A 41 11.68 11.98 -5.44
C TYR A 41 10.72 12.87 -4.63
N GLY A 42 10.75 12.76 -3.30
CA GLY A 42 9.84 13.49 -2.40
C GLY A 42 10.17 14.97 -2.21
N GLU A 43 11.44 15.34 -2.04
CA GLU A 43 11.82 16.74 -1.86
C GLU A 43 12.09 17.42 -3.21
N CYS A 44 12.99 16.92 -4.05
CA CYS A 44 13.35 17.66 -5.26
C CYS A 44 12.23 17.66 -6.32
N TYR A 45 11.78 16.47 -6.76
CA TYR A 45 10.85 16.38 -7.88
C TYR A 45 9.43 16.87 -7.54
N VAL A 46 8.85 16.47 -6.41
CA VAL A 46 7.52 16.94 -6.03
C VAL A 46 7.49 18.45 -5.75
N LEU A 47 8.53 19.02 -5.10
CA LEU A 47 8.57 20.47 -4.88
C LEU A 47 8.72 21.25 -6.18
N GLU A 48 9.46 20.72 -7.15
CA GLU A 48 9.55 21.30 -8.49
C GLU A 48 8.18 21.33 -9.18
N LEU A 49 7.44 20.21 -9.16
CA LEU A 49 6.08 20.16 -9.70
C LEU A 49 5.15 21.16 -8.99
N VAL A 50 5.20 21.25 -7.66
CA VAL A 50 4.40 22.23 -6.91
C VAL A 50 4.78 23.66 -7.29
N SER A 51 6.07 23.93 -7.51
CA SER A 51 6.55 25.25 -7.93
C SER A 51 6.05 25.61 -9.34
N ASN A 52 5.97 24.63 -10.25
CA ASN A 52 5.43 24.83 -11.59
C ASN A 52 3.97 25.28 -11.59
N LEU A 53 3.18 24.89 -10.58
CA LEU A 53 1.79 25.35 -10.45
C LEU A 53 1.68 26.88 -10.28
N ALA A 54 2.72 27.54 -9.76
CA ALA A 54 2.75 29.00 -9.62
C ALA A 54 3.16 29.71 -10.92
N LEU A 55 3.78 28.99 -11.87
CA LEU A 55 4.31 29.54 -13.13
C LEU A 55 3.25 29.58 -14.24
N TYR A 56 2.26 28.69 -14.17
CA TYR A 56 1.27 28.49 -15.22
C TYR A 56 -0.13 28.93 -14.80
N ASP A 57 -0.89 29.48 -15.76
CA ASP A 57 -2.32 29.74 -15.57
C ASP A 57 -3.07 28.42 -15.34
N ASN A 58 -4.06 28.42 -14.45
CA ASN A 58 -4.77 27.21 -14.06
C ASN A 58 -5.58 26.54 -15.20
N LYS A 59 -5.78 27.23 -16.33
CA LYS A 59 -6.42 26.68 -17.54
C LYS A 59 -5.41 26.11 -18.53
N SER A 60 -4.12 26.40 -18.37
CA SER A 60 -3.06 25.95 -19.28
C SER A 60 -2.92 24.43 -19.30
N VAL A 61 -2.29 23.92 -20.35
CA VAL A 61 -2.03 22.48 -20.50
C VAL A 61 -0.96 22.03 -19.51
N GLU A 62 0.08 22.85 -19.33
CA GLU A 62 1.20 22.62 -18.43
C GLU A 62 0.74 22.51 -16.97
N TYR A 63 -0.18 23.39 -16.54
CA TYR A 63 -0.78 23.32 -15.21
C TYR A 63 -1.53 21.99 -15.02
N LYS A 64 -2.35 21.58 -16.00
CA LYS A 64 -3.15 20.35 -15.92
C LYS A 64 -2.29 19.09 -15.90
N GLU A 65 -1.23 19.03 -16.71
CA GLU A 65 -0.29 17.91 -16.68
C GLU A 65 0.48 17.86 -15.35
N THR A 66 0.91 19.01 -14.81
CA THR A 66 1.53 19.09 -13.47
C THR A 66 0.60 18.52 -12.39
N ILE A 67 -0.69 18.89 -12.40
CA ILE A 67 -1.68 18.34 -11.47
C ILE A 67 -1.85 16.83 -11.65
N LYS A 68 -1.86 16.34 -12.89
CA LYS A 68 -1.98 14.92 -13.20
C LYS A 68 -0.78 14.12 -12.67
N GLU A 69 0.44 14.62 -12.82
CA GLU A 69 1.64 14.02 -12.23
C GLU A 69 1.54 13.96 -10.71
N LEU A 70 1.16 15.06 -10.05
CA LEU A 70 0.94 15.09 -8.60
C LEU A 70 -0.15 14.10 -8.15
N ASN A 71 -1.21 13.93 -8.93
CA ASN A 71 -2.27 12.95 -8.65
C ASN A 71 -1.77 11.51 -8.76
N VAL A 72 -0.90 11.20 -9.73
CA VAL A 72 -0.27 9.87 -9.86
C VAL A 72 0.60 9.60 -8.63
N ILE A 73 1.40 10.58 -8.20
CA ILE A 73 2.23 10.46 -6.99
C ILE A 73 1.36 10.20 -5.75
N SER A 74 0.30 10.99 -5.57
CA SER A 74 -0.66 10.81 -4.48
C SER A 74 -1.32 9.43 -4.49
N SER A 75 -1.70 8.95 -5.68
CA SER A 75 -2.31 7.62 -5.84
C SER A 75 -1.34 6.49 -5.51
N PHE A 76 -0.08 6.62 -5.92
CA PHE A 76 0.96 5.66 -5.57
C PHE A 76 1.21 5.62 -4.05
N LYS A 77 1.27 6.79 -3.40
CA LYS A 77 1.39 6.86 -1.92
C LYS A 77 0.22 6.13 -1.24
N LYS A 78 -1.02 6.41 -1.65
CA LYS A 78 -2.21 5.72 -1.12
C LYS A 78 -2.12 4.21 -1.30
N PHE A 79 -1.64 3.74 -2.47
CA PHE A 79 -1.45 2.31 -2.71
C PHE A 79 -0.46 1.68 -1.71
N LEU A 80 0.67 2.33 -1.42
CA LEU A 80 1.61 1.86 -0.42
C LEU A 80 1.01 1.83 0.99
N ASP A 81 0.23 2.86 1.35
CA ASP A 81 -0.48 2.92 2.63
C ASP A 81 -1.55 1.81 2.76
N THR A 82 -2.25 1.49 1.66
CA THR A 82 -3.20 0.37 1.59
C THR A 82 -2.51 -0.97 1.82
N ILE A 83 -1.31 -1.20 1.25
CA ILE A 83 -0.55 -2.44 1.51
C ILE A 83 -0.28 -2.61 3.01
N LEU A 84 0.14 -1.54 3.70
CA LEU A 84 0.40 -1.59 5.14
C LEU A 84 -0.88 -1.86 5.95
N THR A 85 -1.99 -1.23 5.56
CA THR A 85 -3.30 -1.42 6.19
C THR A 85 -3.79 -2.86 6.03
N ASN A 86 -3.75 -3.39 4.80
CA ASN A 86 -4.14 -4.76 4.49
C ASN A 86 -3.29 -5.77 5.25
N GLY A 87 -1.98 -5.54 5.37
CA GLY A 87 -1.11 -6.40 6.17
C GLY A 87 -1.51 -6.43 7.65
N ALA A 88 -1.83 -5.27 8.24
CA ALA A 88 -2.27 -5.19 9.64
C ALA A 88 -3.64 -5.85 9.87
N MET A 89 -4.58 -5.68 8.93
CA MET A 89 -5.87 -6.38 8.96
C MET A 89 -5.67 -7.89 8.85
N ALA A 90 -4.87 -8.35 7.88
CA ALA A 90 -4.57 -9.76 7.69
C ALA A 90 -3.89 -10.42 8.91
N GLU A 91 -3.05 -9.70 9.65
CA GLU A 91 -2.47 -10.18 10.92
C GLU A 91 -3.56 -10.41 11.99
N ASN A 92 -4.57 -9.55 12.05
CA ASN A 92 -5.69 -9.72 12.97
C ASN A 92 -6.61 -10.87 12.50
N ASP A 93 -6.95 -10.90 11.22
CA ASP A 93 -7.79 -11.94 10.63
C ASP A 93 -7.16 -13.33 10.81
N LEU A 94 -5.84 -13.48 10.69
CA LEU A 94 -5.17 -14.76 10.97
C LEU A 94 -5.34 -15.20 12.44
N LYS A 95 -5.28 -14.28 13.40
CA LYS A 95 -5.50 -14.62 14.81
C LYS A 95 -6.92 -15.12 15.03
N GLU A 96 -7.89 -14.46 14.42
CA GLU A 96 -9.30 -14.87 14.48
C GLU A 96 -9.51 -16.24 13.82
N LEU A 97 -8.93 -16.48 12.63
CA LEU A 97 -9.00 -17.77 11.96
C LEU A 97 -8.39 -18.91 12.79
N THR A 98 -7.31 -18.65 13.53
CA THR A 98 -6.72 -19.66 14.44
C THR A 98 -7.54 -19.94 15.69
N ALA A 99 -8.51 -19.07 16.00
CA ALA A 99 -9.40 -19.21 17.15
C ALA A 99 -10.72 -19.91 16.81
N ILE A 100 -10.99 -20.24 15.53
CA ILE A 100 -12.20 -20.95 15.11
C ILE A 100 -12.20 -22.38 15.72
N PRO A 101 -13.24 -22.77 16.47
CA PRO A 101 -13.36 -24.12 17.01
C PRO A 101 -13.46 -25.18 15.91
N GLU A 102 -12.81 -26.35 16.09
CA GLU A 102 -12.88 -27.46 15.12
C GLU A 102 -14.31 -27.91 14.83
N SER A 103 -15.22 -27.79 15.81
CA SER A 103 -16.65 -28.13 15.66
C SER A 103 -17.39 -27.24 14.65
N GLU A 104 -16.84 -26.08 14.30
CA GLU A 104 -17.43 -25.13 13.34
C GLU A 104 -16.89 -25.31 11.91
N ILE A 105 -15.85 -26.13 11.75
CA ILE A 105 -15.17 -26.42 10.49
C ILE A 105 -15.82 -27.62 9.81
N ASN A 106 -16.26 -27.44 8.58
CA ASN A 106 -16.68 -28.54 7.72
C ASN A 106 -15.48 -29.04 6.89
N TYR A 107 -15.15 -30.32 7.05
CA TYR A 107 -14.05 -31.01 6.36
C TYR A 107 -14.50 -31.77 5.10
N GLU A 108 -15.82 -31.85 4.87
CA GLU A 108 -16.41 -32.45 3.66
C GLU A 108 -16.36 -31.52 2.44
#